data_AF-A0A1G4UQB8-F1
#
_entry.id   AF-A0A1G4UQB8-F1
#
_cell.length_a   1.000
_cell.length_b   1.000
_cell.length_c   1.000
_cell.angle_alpha   90.00
_cell.angle_beta   90.00
_cell.angle_gamma   90.00
#
_symmetry.space_group_name_H-M   'P 1'
#
loop_
_entity.id
_entity.type
_entity.pdbx_description
1 polymer ?
#
loop_
_entity_poly.entity_id
_entity_poly.type
_entity_poly.pdbx_seq_one_letter_code
_entity_poly.pdbx_strand_id
1 'polypeptide(L)'
;MLYTVRYTTKSIVTKYDGRGNKVGTYTDDVPVVITALPHITAMQYKDCDNFKIEPYFADPGRGEPAPRRTHAESSGRERTRAPTTKPAGKPSVNDAARTGDLAAAINGGA
;
A
#
# COMPACT_ATOMS: atom_id res chain seq x y z
N MET A 1 -3.97 -3.37 -31.69
CA MET A 1 -4.04 -4.42 -30.66
C MET A 1 -3.00 -4.11 -29.59
N LEU A 2 -3.34 -4.26 -28.31
CA LEU A 2 -2.44 -4.01 -27.18
C LEU A 2 -1.90 -5.32 -26.61
N TYR A 3 -0.80 -5.26 -25.89
CA TYR A 3 -0.08 -6.41 -25.36
C TYR A 3 0.28 -6.22 -23.89
N THR A 4 0.40 -7.35 -23.19
CA THR A 4 0.97 -7.48 -21.87
C THR A 4 2.34 -8.12 -21.99
N VAL A 5 3.34 -7.54 -21.35
CA VAL A 5 4.69 -8.08 -21.27
C VAL A 5 4.97 -8.52 -19.84
N ARG A 6 5.57 -9.70 -19.68
CA ARG A 6 6.08 -10.22 -18.41
C ARG A 6 7.56 -10.51 -18.57
N TYR A 7 8.38 -10.08 -17.62
CA TYR A 7 9.81 -10.37 -17.58
C TYR A 7 10.33 -10.33 -16.15
N THR A 8 11.57 -10.73 -15.95
CA THR A 8 12.29 -10.66 -14.67
C THR A 8 13.39 -9.61 -14.77
N THR A 9 13.57 -8.82 -13.72
CA THR A 9 14.69 -7.89 -13.57
C THR A 9 15.51 -8.25 -12.34
N LYS A 10 16.82 -7.98 -12.38
CA LYS A 10 17.73 -8.26 -11.28
C LYS A 10 17.87 -7.02 -10.41
N SER A 11 17.48 -7.13 -9.15
CA SER A 11 17.67 -6.11 -8.15
C SER A 11 18.86 -6.46 -7.26
N ILE A 12 19.76 -5.50 -7.05
CA ILE A 12 20.88 -5.67 -6.12
C ILE A 12 20.45 -5.10 -4.78
N VAL A 13 20.22 -5.97 -3.81
CA VAL A 13 19.81 -5.57 -2.46
C VAL A 13 21.02 -5.61 -1.54
N THR A 14 21.29 -4.48 -0.88
CA THR A 14 22.35 -4.39 0.14
C THR A 14 21.73 -4.51 1.52
N LYS A 15 22.21 -5.49 2.30
CA LYS A 15 21.77 -5.72 3.68
C LYS A 15 22.64 -4.94 4.63
N TYR A 16 22.00 -4.23 5.55
CA TYR A 16 22.64 -3.51 6.65
C TYR A 16 22.25 -4.16 7.99
N ASP A 17 23.14 -4.11 8.97
CA ASP A 17 22.85 -4.54 10.34
C ASP A 17 22.06 -3.45 11.10
N GLY A 18 21.62 -3.76 12.33
CA GLY A 18 20.94 -2.79 13.21
C GLY A 18 21.83 -1.65 13.71
N ARG A 19 23.11 -1.61 13.33
CA ARG A 19 24.09 -0.56 13.64
C ARG A 19 24.46 0.26 12.39
N GLY A 20 23.88 -0.04 11.23
CA GLY A 20 24.13 0.64 9.96
C GLY A 20 25.34 0.13 9.16
N ASN A 21 26.01 -0.95 9.58
CA ASN A 21 27.11 -1.53 8.82
C ASN A 21 26.61 -2.45 7.71
N LYS A 22 27.29 -2.44 6.56
CA LYS A 22 26.98 -3.32 5.44
C LYS A 22 27.34 -4.76 5.79
N VAL A 23 26.34 -5.65 5.79
CA VAL A 23 26.48 -7.09 6.08
C VAL A 23 26.75 -7.89 4.80
N GLY A 24 26.19 -7.45 3.68
CA GLY A 24 26.37 -8.14 2.41
C GLY A 24 25.49 -7.58 1.30
N THR A 25 25.64 -8.16 0.12
CA THR A 25 24.85 -7.83 -1.07
C THR A 25 24.37 -9.14 -1.68
N TYR A 26 23.10 -9.19 -2.07
CA TYR A 26 22.52 -10.32 -2.79
C TYR A 26 21.76 -9.81 -4.01
N THR A 27 21.74 -10.64 -5.05
CA THR A 27 20.96 -10.40 -6.27
C THR A 27 19.61 -11.09 -6.10
N ASP A 28 18.53 -10.34 -6.31
CA ASP A 28 17.17 -10.84 -6.24
C ASP A 28 16.48 -10.69 -7.61
N ASP A 29 15.67 -11.68 -7.97
CA ASP A 29 14.97 -11.73 -9.24
C ASP A 29 13.53 -11.23 -9.04
N VAL A 30 13.24 -10.04 -9.58
CA VAL A 30 11.96 -9.36 -9.41
C VAL A 30 11.09 -9.51 -10.66
N PRO A 31 9.90 -10.13 -10.58
CA PRO A 31 8.99 -10.23 -11.71
C PRO A 31 8.32 -8.88 -11.99
N VAL A 32 8.28 -8.48 -13.26
CA VAL A 32 7.65 -7.26 -13.74
C VAL A 32 6.58 -7.59 -14.77
N VAL A 33 5.43 -6.93 -14.66
CA VAL A 33 4.32 -7.05 -15.61
C VAL A 33 3.92 -5.65 -16.08
N ILE A 34 3.97 -5.41 -17.39
CA ILE A 34 3.54 -4.16 -18.01
C ILE A 34 2.38 -4.49 -18.95
N THR A 35 1.27 -3.77 -18.82
CA THR A 35 0.03 -4.04 -19.56
C THR A 35 -0.28 -2.91 -20.54
N ALA A 36 -1.18 -3.17 -21.48
CA ALA A 36 -1.70 -2.18 -22.42
C ALA A 36 -0.62 -1.48 -23.29
N LEU A 37 0.42 -2.23 -23.70
CA LEU A 37 1.49 -1.70 -24.55
C LEU A 37 1.19 -1.88 -26.05
N PRO A 38 1.55 -0.92 -26.92
CA PRO A 38 1.66 -1.15 -28.35
C PRO A 38 2.72 -2.22 -28.67
N HIS A 39 2.57 -2.93 -29.79
CA HIS A 39 3.48 -4.02 -30.17
C HIS A 39 4.95 -3.59 -30.21
N ILE A 40 5.25 -2.43 -30.83
CA ILE A 40 6.62 -1.92 -30.97
C ILE A 40 7.25 -1.72 -29.58
N THR A 41 6.52 -1.10 -28.65
CA THR A 41 6.98 -0.87 -27.28
C THR A 41 7.13 -2.18 -26.52
N ALA A 42 6.20 -3.13 -26.68
CA ALA A 42 6.30 -4.44 -26.06
C ALA A 42 7.55 -5.21 -26.49
N MET A 43 7.93 -5.11 -27.77
CA MET A 43 9.11 -5.75 -28.33
C MET A 43 10.44 -5.15 -27.84
N GLN A 44 10.45 -3.96 -27.25
CA GLN A 44 11.67 -3.38 -26.66
C GLN A 44 12.20 -4.20 -25.48
N TYR A 45 11.34 -4.99 -24.84
CA TYR A 45 11.69 -5.82 -23.67
C TYR A 45 12.10 -7.25 -24.05
N LYS A 46 12.25 -7.56 -25.35
CA LYS A 46 12.56 -8.93 -25.83
C LYS A 46 13.87 -9.50 -25.27
N ASP A 47 14.81 -8.62 -24.91
CA ASP A 47 16.14 -8.96 -24.41
C ASP A 47 16.17 -9.07 -22.86
N CYS A 48 15.01 -8.90 -22.19
CA CYS A 48 14.89 -9.11 -20.75
C CYS A 48 14.78 -10.60 -20.39
N ASP A 49 15.25 -10.97 -19.19
CA ASP A 49 15.16 -12.33 -18.68
C ASP A 49 13.69 -12.78 -18.54
N ASN A 50 13.41 -14.04 -18.88
CA ASN A 50 12.06 -14.64 -18.83
C ASN A 50 10.96 -13.86 -19.61
N PHE A 51 11.33 -13.16 -20.68
CA PHE A 51 10.39 -12.38 -21.49
C PHE A 51 9.25 -13.23 -22.06
N LYS A 52 8.02 -12.76 -21.85
CA LYS A 52 6.78 -13.30 -22.43
C LYS A 52 5.88 -12.14 -22.86
N ILE A 53 5.26 -12.28 -24.02
CA ILE A 53 4.28 -11.33 -24.56
C ILE A 53 2.94 -12.04 -24.77
N GLU A 54 1.87 -11.42 -24.27
CA GLU A 54 0.50 -11.94 -24.35
C GLU A 54 -0.41 -10.84 -24.92
N PRO A 55 -1.46 -11.18 -25.68
CA PRO A 55 -2.53 -10.23 -25.99
C PRO A 55 -3.09 -9.59 -24.72
N TYR A 56 -3.25 -8.26 -24.71
CA TYR A 56 -3.93 -7.58 -23.62
C TYR A 56 -5.44 -7.66 -23.81
N PHE A 57 -6.11 -8.29 -22.86
CA PHE A 57 -7.56 -8.24 -22.72
C PHE A 57 -7.89 -7.31 -21.55
N ALA A 58 -8.62 -6.23 -21.83
CA ALA A 58 -9.15 -5.37 -20.78
C ALA A 58 -10.23 -6.16 -20.03
N ASP A 59 -9.90 -6.63 -18.83
CA ASP A 59 -10.86 -7.31 -17.97
C ASP A 59 -11.80 -6.23 -17.40
N PRO A 60 -13.09 -6.18 -17.80
CA PRO A 60 -14.00 -5.09 -17.40
C PRO A 60 -14.26 -5.04 -15.89
N GLY A 61 -13.87 -6.07 -15.13
CA GLY A 61 -14.04 -6.16 -13.68
C GLY A 61 -12.89 -5.59 -12.82
N ARG A 62 -11.79 -5.11 -13.42
CA ARG A 62 -10.61 -4.60 -12.67
C ARG A 62 -10.56 -3.07 -12.55
N GLY A 63 -11.73 -2.44 -12.54
CA GLY A 63 -11.90 -0.99 -12.63
C GLY A 63 -12.76 -0.34 -11.56
N GLU A 64 -13.10 -1.01 -10.45
CA GLU A 64 -13.75 -0.31 -9.33
C GLU A 64 -12.71 0.05 -8.26
N PRO A 65 -12.39 1.35 -8.06
CA PRO A 65 -11.79 1.76 -6.80
C PRO A 65 -12.77 1.36 -5.69
N ALA A 66 -12.26 0.71 -4.63
CA ALA A 66 -13.05 0.32 -3.47
C ALA A 66 -14.02 1.44 -3.06
N PRO A 67 -15.30 1.14 -2.75
CA PRO A 67 -16.28 2.15 -2.45
C PRO A 67 -15.77 3.02 -1.31
N ARG A 68 -15.50 4.29 -1.61
CA ARG A 68 -15.26 5.31 -0.59
C ARG A 68 -16.50 5.32 0.29
N ARG A 69 -16.34 4.92 1.55
CA ARG A 69 -17.37 5.11 2.58
C ARG A 69 -17.64 6.62 2.64
N THR A 70 -18.71 7.06 1.99
CA THR A 70 -19.31 8.36 2.23
C THR A 70 -19.72 8.37 3.69
N HIS A 71 -19.06 9.22 4.49
CA HIS A 71 -19.53 9.56 5.81
C HIS A 71 -20.96 10.07 5.66
N ALA A 72 -21.93 9.28 6.13
CA ALA A 72 -23.28 9.74 6.31
C ALA A 72 -23.23 10.90 7.31
N GLU A 73 -23.51 12.11 6.83
CA GLU A 73 -23.73 13.27 7.68
C GLU A 73 -24.92 12.97 8.59
N SER A 74 -24.60 12.67 9.85
CA SER A 74 -25.58 12.63 10.94
C SER A 74 -26.06 14.06 11.19
N SER A 75 -27.23 14.38 10.65
CA SER A 75 -28.00 15.55 11.05
C SER A 75 -29.17 15.11 11.93
N GLY A 76 -29.31 15.73 13.11
CA GLY A 76 -30.57 15.74 13.84
C GLY A 76 -30.63 15.00 15.18
N ARG A 77 -29.89 15.49 16.18
CA ARG A 77 -30.39 15.90 17.51
C ARG A 77 -31.59 15.13 18.10
N GLU A 78 -31.34 14.33 19.13
CA GLU A 78 -32.29 14.21 20.26
C GLU A 78 -31.56 14.06 21.60
N ARG A 79 -32.02 14.84 22.57
CA ARG A 79 -31.39 15.05 23.89
C ARG A 79 -31.87 13.97 24.85
N THR A 80 -30.95 13.31 25.55
CA THR A 80 -31.23 12.83 26.92
C THR A 80 -29.99 12.86 27.80
N ARG A 81 -30.25 13.21 29.05
CA ARG A 81 -29.38 13.74 30.11
C ARG A 81 -28.56 12.62 30.80
N ALA A 82 -27.36 12.96 31.26
CA ALA A 82 -26.37 12.08 31.91
C ALA A 82 -26.83 11.43 33.24
N PRO A 83 -26.07 10.46 33.77
CA PRO A 83 -25.15 10.84 34.85
C PRO A 83 -23.73 10.27 34.74
N THR A 84 -22.87 10.89 35.55
CA THR A 84 -21.42 10.92 35.58
C THR A 84 -20.77 9.73 36.28
N THR A 85 -19.69 9.20 35.71
CA THR A 85 -18.49 8.76 36.46
C THR A 85 -17.23 9.10 35.66
N LYS A 86 -16.43 10.04 36.18
CA LYS A 86 -15.04 10.26 35.74
C LYS A 86 -14.21 9.00 36.03
N PRO A 87 -13.21 8.72 35.19
CA PRO A 87 -11.85 8.76 35.71
C PRO A 87 -11.07 9.86 35.01
N ALA A 88 -10.50 10.72 35.85
CA ALA A 88 -9.48 11.66 35.43
C ALA A 88 -8.22 10.88 35.03
N GLY A 89 -7.72 11.14 33.83
CA GLY A 89 -6.43 10.64 33.39
C GLY A 89 -6.26 10.97 31.93
N LYS A 90 -5.41 11.96 31.63
CA LYS A 90 -4.98 12.24 30.25
C LYS A 90 -4.44 10.92 29.68
N PRO A 91 -4.94 10.40 28.54
CA PRO A 91 -4.30 9.26 27.91
C PRO A 91 -2.88 9.70 27.55
N SER A 92 -1.91 9.18 28.28
CA SER A 92 -0.51 9.46 28.01
C SER A 92 -0.16 8.81 26.68
N VAL A 93 0.65 9.51 25.88
CA VAL A 93 1.19 9.04 24.60
C VAL A 93 1.81 7.63 24.71
N ASN A 94 2.20 7.21 25.92
CA ASN A 94 2.75 5.89 26.21
C ASN A 94 1.77 4.73 26.02
N ASP A 95 0.46 4.92 26.22
CA ASP A 95 -0.53 3.83 26.04
C ASP A 95 -0.85 3.57 24.55
N ALA A 96 -0.80 4.61 23.72
CA ALA A 96 -0.97 4.49 22.27
C ALA A 96 0.19 3.74 21.60
N ALA A 97 1.43 3.96 22.06
CA ALA A 97 2.60 3.23 21.58
C ALA A 97 2.57 1.73 21.90
N ARG A 98 1.92 1.34 23.00
CA ARG A 98 1.83 -0.07 23.44
C ARG A 98 0.70 -0.85 22.79
N THR A 99 -0.38 -0.17 22.39
CA THR A 99 -1.58 -0.77 21.80
C THR A 99 -1.60 -0.72 20.27
N GLY A 100 -0.68 0.04 19.66
CA GLY A 100 -0.62 0.22 18.20
C GLY A 100 -1.77 1.07 17.64
N ASP A 101 -2.55 1.71 18.52
CA ASP A 101 -3.65 2.58 18.14
C ASP A 101 -3.13 3.97 17.77
N LEU A 102 -2.68 4.08 16.52
CA LEU A 102 -2.15 5.32 15.93
C LEU A 102 -3.19 6.46 15.89
N ALA A 103 -4.49 6.14 15.95
CA ALA A 103 -5.55 7.15 15.92
C ALA A 103 -5.60 7.97 17.22
N ALA A 104 -5.29 7.37 18.36
CA ALA A 104 -5.21 8.07 19.65
C ALA A 104 -3.95 8.96 19.74
N ALA A 105 -2.83 8.52 19.17
CA ALA A 105 -1.58 9.28 19.17
C ALA A 105 -1.66 10.56 18.33
N ILE A 106 -2.35 10.51 17.18
CA ILE A 106 -2.46 11.65 16.27
C ILE A 106 -3.45 12.69 16.78
N ASN A 107 -4.56 12.27 17.40
CA ASN A 107 -5.59 13.21 17.89
C ASN A 107 -5.27 13.84 19.27
N GLY A 108 -4.26 13.35 19.99
CA GLY A 108 -3.81 13.93 21.26
C GLY A 108 -2.79 15.07 21.11
N GLY A 109 -2.37 15.38 19.89
CA GLY A 109 -1.40 16.43 19.56
C GLY A 109 -2.04 17.67 18.94
N ALA A 110 -2.87 18.37 19.71
CA ALA A 110 -3.27 19.77 19.46
C ALA A 110 -3.58 20.47 20.78
#